data_AF-A0A5N6JGK3-F1
#
_entry.id   AF-A0A5N6JGK3-F1
#
_cell.length_a   1.000
_cell.length_b   1.000
_cell.length_c   1.000
_cell.angle_alpha   90.00
_cell.angle_beta   90.00
_cell.angle_gamma   90.00
#
_symmetry.space_group_name_H-M   'P 1'
#
loop_
_entity.id
_entity.type
_entity.pdbx_description
1 polymer ?
#
loop_
_entity_poly.entity_id
_entity_poly.type
_entity_poly.pdbx_seq_one_letter_code
_entity_poly.pdbx_strand_id
1 'polypeptide(L)'
;MIGQSEVEEALLHQLDIPVDYNSHVNGIEETTSGVVVTTDKGKTITAKYAIAADGARSFVRTTLGIPFTGTKPEMVWAVLDTFIETDFPVCPEIITFQKDGQSRVAWIPRERGMNRFYILLDGEITQENAEASIRDHMAPHKVEFKKTEWFSTFEIKERVASTFISKDGNGRILLAGDAAHVHAVNGGQGLNTGIADAFNLIWRVAFAAKGHGGSTLLKSYDEERRATASAVIDVAAKLVRTTVKTALEYVEIIEKNAGYITGMGVSYSSTTPLVVDSSYGDFVAGNRCPDLWVTKLPVRSSQANTEELSRVRLYELFGYGRFKVLFIGNEKPASFEQAIELQQKAEIWHIHDQDHRLTTLTYEFGAEWVKSDEGAVVVVRPDLYIGYVGKDWVQYLASVFK
;
A
#
# COMPACT_ATOMS: atom_id res chain seq x y z
N MET A 1 -1.63 15.01 9.64
CA MET A 1 -0.71 13.88 9.37
C MET A 1 -0.47 13.14 10.68
N ILE A 2 -0.33 11.81 10.65
CA ILE A 2 -0.11 10.97 11.83
C ILE A 2 1.37 10.53 11.83
N GLY A 3 2.01 10.51 12.99
CA GLY A 3 3.39 10.05 13.12
C GLY A 3 3.53 8.55 12.87
N GLN A 4 4.66 8.12 12.32
CA GLN A 4 4.92 6.69 12.04
C GLN A 4 4.83 5.81 13.29
N SER A 5 5.29 6.30 14.45
CA SER A 5 5.20 5.59 15.73
C SER A 5 3.76 5.26 16.13
N GLU A 6 2.82 6.19 15.90
CA GLU A 6 1.39 5.98 16.19
C GLU A 6 0.79 4.95 15.24
N VAL A 7 1.23 4.92 13.97
CA VAL A 7 0.80 3.91 13.00
C VAL A 7 1.34 2.53 13.39
N GLU A 8 2.61 2.44 13.78
CA GLU A 8 3.22 1.19 14.25
C GLU A 8 2.55 0.68 15.53
N GLU A 9 2.25 1.55 16.48
CA GLU A 9 1.51 1.23 17.70
C GLU A 9 0.09 0.75 17.38
N ALA A 10 -0.63 1.44 16.49
CA ALA A 10 -1.96 1.03 16.05
C ALA A 10 -1.94 -0.36 15.40
N LEU A 11 -0.95 -0.64 14.54
CA LEU A 11 -0.78 -1.96 13.92
C LEU A 11 -0.45 -3.03 14.95
N LEU A 12 0.43 -2.73 15.92
CA LEU A 12 0.79 -3.65 17.01
C LEU A 12 -0.43 -4.01 17.86
N HIS A 13 -1.31 -3.04 18.17
CA HIS A 13 -2.55 -3.29 18.91
C HIS A 13 -3.55 -4.18 18.16
N GLN A 14 -3.42 -4.35 16.84
CA GLN A 14 -4.23 -5.28 16.07
C GLN A 14 -3.65 -6.70 16.03
N LEU A 15 -2.41 -6.90 16.48
CA LEU A 15 -1.79 -8.24 16.49
C LEU A 15 -2.31 -9.05 17.68
N ASP A 16 -2.85 -10.23 17.38
CA ASP A 16 -3.21 -11.26 18.36
C ASP A 16 -2.05 -12.28 18.59
N ILE A 17 -0.92 -12.07 17.93
CA ILE A 17 0.28 -12.89 18.00
C ILE A 17 1.43 -12.15 18.72
N PRO A 18 2.26 -12.85 19.50
CA PRO A 18 3.36 -12.22 20.21
C PRO A 18 4.48 -11.77 19.26
N VAL A 19 5.05 -10.60 19.53
CA VAL A 19 6.25 -10.06 18.85
C VAL A 19 7.49 -10.29 19.73
N ASP A 20 8.52 -10.94 19.19
CA ASP A 20 9.78 -11.18 19.90
C ASP A 20 10.78 -10.05 19.66
N TYR A 21 10.76 -9.05 20.54
CA TYR A 21 11.65 -7.89 20.47
C TYR A 21 13.11 -8.20 20.82
N ASN A 22 14.02 -7.35 20.34
CA ASN A 22 15.47 -7.45 20.57
C ASN A 22 16.04 -8.79 20.11
N SER A 23 15.45 -9.43 19.10
CA SER A 23 15.88 -10.71 18.55
C SER A 23 16.36 -10.47 17.12
N HIS A 24 17.67 -10.40 16.93
CA HIS A 24 18.25 -10.06 15.64
C HIS A 24 18.50 -11.33 14.82
N VAL A 25 17.96 -11.38 13.60
CA VAL A 25 18.25 -12.47 12.66
C VAL A 25 19.72 -12.38 12.26
N ASN A 26 20.46 -13.49 12.44
CA ASN A 26 21.87 -13.60 12.08
C ASN A 26 22.16 -14.77 11.12
N GLY A 27 21.13 -15.54 10.77
CA GLY A 27 21.20 -16.58 9.77
C GLY A 27 19.82 -16.88 9.21
N ILE A 28 19.76 -17.16 7.91
CA ILE A 28 18.54 -17.54 7.21
C ILE A 28 18.90 -18.46 6.06
N GLU A 29 18.20 -19.59 5.96
CA GLU A 29 18.47 -20.61 4.94
C GLU A 29 17.15 -21.21 4.44
N GLU A 30 17.05 -21.40 3.12
CA GLU A 30 15.96 -22.21 2.56
C GLU A 30 16.32 -23.69 2.56
N THR A 31 15.40 -24.49 3.08
CA THR A 31 15.45 -25.96 3.02
C THR A 31 14.55 -26.48 1.90
N THR A 32 14.49 -27.80 1.72
CA THR A 32 13.56 -28.45 0.77
C THR A 32 12.09 -28.20 1.13
N SER A 33 11.76 -28.06 2.42
CA SER A 33 10.38 -27.96 2.92
C SER A 33 10.00 -26.59 3.50
N GLY A 34 10.93 -25.65 3.60
CA GLY A 34 10.67 -24.39 4.31
C GLY A 34 11.89 -23.47 4.41
N VAL A 35 11.91 -22.65 5.45
CA VAL A 35 12.97 -21.71 5.80
C VAL A 35 13.36 -21.95 7.26
N VAL A 36 14.66 -21.91 7.53
CA VAL A 36 15.23 -21.91 8.87
C VAL A 36 15.79 -20.51 9.14
N VAL A 37 15.40 -19.92 10.26
CA VAL A 37 15.87 -18.60 10.72
C VAL A 37 16.58 -18.79 12.05
N THR A 38 17.81 -18.28 12.17
CA THR A 38 18.55 -18.23 13.43
C THR A 38 18.67 -16.81 13.94
N THR A 39 18.60 -16.64 15.25
CA THR A 39 18.78 -15.35 15.91
C THR A 39 20.05 -15.31 16.75
N ASP A 40 20.50 -14.10 17.07
CA ASP A 40 21.60 -13.80 17.98
C ASP A 40 21.39 -14.34 19.40
N LYS A 41 20.14 -14.56 19.81
CA LYS A 41 19.78 -15.25 21.06
C LYS A 41 19.91 -16.78 20.99
N GLY A 42 20.40 -17.34 19.88
CA GLY A 42 20.53 -18.78 19.67
C GLY A 42 19.20 -19.49 19.41
N LYS A 43 18.10 -18.77 19.16
CA LYS A 43 16.82 -19.38 18.77
C LYS A 43 16.89 -19.80 17.31
N THR A 44 16.32 -20.95 17.01
CA THR A 44 16.13 -21.45 15.63
C THR A 44 14.65 -21.62 15.38
N ILE A 45 14.12 -20.97 14.34
CA ILE A 45 12.72 -21.01 13.93
C ILE A 45 12.63 -21.69 12.57
N THR A 46 11.70 -22.64 12.44
CA THR A 46 11.36 -23.29 11.16
C THR A 46 9.99 -22.80 10.71
N ALA A 47 9.88 -22.40 9.44
CA ALA A 47 8.64 -21.90 8.85
C ALA A 47 8.51 -22.36 7.38
N LYS A 48 7.30 -22.30 6.82
CA LYS A 48 7.10 -22.60 5.38
C LYS A 48 7.62 -21.48 4.47
N TYR A 49 7.54 -20.24 4.95
CA TYR A 49 7.95 -19.01 4.27
C TYR A 49 8.51 -18.02 5.29
N ALA A 50 9.36 -17.11 4.84
CA ALA A 50 9.84 -15.98 5.63
C ALA A 50 9.66 -14.67 4.85
N ILE A 51 9.23 -13.61 5.53
CA ILE A 51 9.09 -12.27 4.96
C ILE A 51 10.12 -11.38 5.63
N ALA A 52 11.04 -10.83 4.84
CA ALA A 52 12.04 -9.88 5.29
C ALA A 52 11.51 -8.46 5.14
N ALA A 53 11.21 -7.84 6.28
CA ALA A 53 10.85 -6.43 6.43
C ALA A 53 11.89 -5.71 7.31
N ASP A 54 13.16 -6.07 7.17
CA ASP A 54 14.31 -5.68 8.01
C ASP A 54 15.02 -4.39 7.52
N GLY A 55 14.30 -3.55 6.77
CA GLY A 55 14.71 -2.19 6.42
C GLY A 55 15.78 -2.06 5.34
N ALA A 56 16.22 -0.82 5.09
CA ALA A 56 17.09 -0.47 3.97
C ALA A 56 18.43 -1.22 3.96
N ARG A 57 18.94 -1.59 5.15
CA ARG A 57 20.17 -2.37 5.36
C ARG A 57 19.90 -3.86 5.58
N SER A 58 18.84 -4.39 4.97
CA SER A 58 18.39 -5.78 5.08
C SER A 58 19.55 -6.79 5.08
N PHE A 59 19.65 -7.51 6.20
CA PHE A 59 20.55 -8.64 6.37
C PHE A 59 20.12 -9.79 5.45
N VAL A 60 18.80 -10.02 5.38
CA VAL A 60 18.24 -11.12 4.59
C VAL A 60 18.53 -10.92 3.10
N ARG A 61 18.25 -9.73 2.53
CA ARG A 61 18.55 -9.43 1.13
C ARG A 61 20.04 -9.64 0.81
N THR A 62 20.91 -9.20 1.70
CA THR A 62 22.37 -9.34 1.55
C THR A 62 22.79 -10.81 1.58
N THR A 63 22.23 -11.59 2.51
CA THR A 63 22.51 -13.03 2.65
C THR A 63 22.06 -13.83 1.43
N LEU A 64 20.94 -13.44 0.83
CA LEU A 64 20.44 -14.02 -0.43
C LEU A 64 21.23 -13.60 -1.66
N GLY A 65 22.18 -12.66 -1.52
CA GLY A 65 22.95 -12.13 -2.63
C GLY A 65 22.12 -11.36 -3.65
N ILE A 66 20.92 -10.86 -3.28
CA ILE A 66 20.02 -10.15 -4.20
C ILE A 66 20.57 -8.75 -4.46
N PRO A 67 20.93 -8.41 -5.72
CA PRO A 67 21.40 -7.07 -6.07
C PRO A 67 20.40 -5.97 -5.71
N PHE A 68 20.93 -4.87 -5.17
CA PHE A 68 20.15 -3.69 -4.78
C PHE A 68 20.65 -2.46 -5.53
N THR A 69 20.05 -2.24 -6.70
CA THR A 69 20.55 -1.28 -7.71
C THR A 69 19.77 0.02 -7.69
N GLY A 70 20.45 1.13 -7.96
CA GLY A 70 19.82 2.40 -8.24
C GLY A 70 20.76 3.59 -8.03
N THR A 71 20.20 4.80 -8.01
CA THR A 71 20.93 6.07 -8.00
C THR A 71 21.10 6.64 -6.60
N LYS A 72 22.12 7.49 -6.47
CA LYS A 72 22.36 8.29 -5.28
C LYS A 72 22.42 9.74 -5.72
N PRO A 73 21.29 10.47 -5.72
CA PRO A 73 21.34 11.92 -5.88
C PRO A 73 22.22 12.47 -4.75
N GLU A 74 23.26 13.25 -5.06
CA GLU A 74 24.15 13.87 -4.06
C GLU A 74 23.46 15.06 -3.36
N MET A 75 22.27 14.81 -2.83
CA MET A 75 21.46 15.78 -2.09
C MET A 75 21.25 15.26 -0.68
N VAL A 76 21.69 16.07 0.29
CA VAL A 76 21.51 15.79 1.70
C VAL A 76 20.53 16.81 2.27
N TRP A 77 19.50 16.30 2.92
CA TRP A 77 18.43 17.11 3.48
C TRP A 77 18.52 17.11 5.00
N ALA A 78 18.17 18.24 5.61
CA ALA A 78 17.91 18.36 7.03
C ALA A 78 16.42 18.12 7.31
N VAL A 79 16.12 17.43 8.40
CA VAL A 79 14.78 17.33 8.97
C VAL A 79 14.81 17.88 10.38
N LEU A 80 13.84 18.72 10.70
CA LEU A 80 13.71 19.35 12.00
C LEU A 80 12.28 19.19 12.50
N ASP A 81 12.10 18.54 13.64
CA ASP A 81 10.84 18.49 14.39
C ASP A 81 10.92 19.45 15.58
N THR A 82 10.09 20.49 15.54
CA THR A 82 10.24 21.62 16.46
C THR A 82 8.90 22.29 16.78
N PHE A 83 8.89 23.04 17.88
CA PHE A 83 7.81 23.92 18.29
C PHE A 83 8.26 25.36 18.08
N ILE A 84 7.51 26.09 17.26
CA ILE A 84 7.79 27.50 16.94
C ILE A 84 6.62 28.38 17.37
N GLU A 85 6.94 29.63 17.73
CA GLU A 85 5.97 30.72 17.79
C GLU A 85 6.17 31.60 16.55
N THR A 86 5.11 31.78 15.77
CA THR A 86 5.14 32.55 14.52
C THR A 86 3.83 33.27 14.27
N ASP A 87 3.90 34.37 13.52
CA ASP A 87 2.73 35.08 12.97
C ASP A 87 2.44 34.69 11.51
N PHE A 88 3.13 33.68 10.98
CA PHE A 88 2.84 33.11 9.66
C PHE A 88 1.47 32.41 9.68
N PRO A 89 0.63 32.57 8.64
CA PRO A 89 -0.65 31.90 8.55
C PRO A 89 -0.49 30.37 8.42
N VAL A 90 -0.97 29.63 9.40
CA VAL A 90 -0.89 28.15 9.41
C VAL A 90 -2.12 27.54 8.75
N CYS A 91 -1.91 26.51 7.94
CA CYS A 91 -2.96 25.67 7.37
C CYS A 91 -2.63 24.18 7.61
N PRO A 92 -3.59 23.25 7.48
CA PRO A 92 -3.34 21.83 7.70
C PRO A 92 -2.56 21.15 6.56
N GLU A 93 -2.40 21.81 5.41
CA GLU A 93 -1.65 21.31 4.25
C GLU A 93 -0.12 21.46 4.40
N ILE A 94 0.62 20.83 3.49
CA ILE A 94 2.07 21.03 3.36
C ILE A 94 2.31 22.41 2.72
N ILE A 95 3.14 23.23 3.36
CA ILE A 95 3.53 24.55 2.86
C ILE A 95 4.94 24.45 2.28
N THR A 96 5.10 24.80 1.01
CA THR A 96 6.41 24.87 0.35
C THR A 96 6.82 26.33 0.19
N PHE A 97 7.98 26.70 0.73
CA PHE A 97 8.50 28.05 0.64
C PHE A 97 9.38 28.20 -0.60
N GLN A 98 9.06 29.20 -1.42
CA GLN A 98 9.90 29.62 -2.52
C GLN A 98 10.76 30.82 -2.12
N LYS A 99 12.08 30.70 -2.32
CA LYS A 99 13.01 31.82 -2.25
C LYS A 99 14.02 31.74 -3.38
N ASP A 100 14.34 32.90 -3.98
CA ASP A 100 15.31 33.01 -5.10
C ASP A 100 15.03 32.04 -6.26
N GLY A 101 13.73 31.81 -6.54
CA GLY A 101 13.26 30.90 -7.59
C GLY A 101 13.35 29.41 -7.26
N GLN A 102 13.64 29.03 -6.01
CA GLN A 102 13.82 27.66 -5.56
C GLN A 102 12.90 27.32 -4.38
N SER A 103 12.50 26.05 -4.26
CA SER A 103 11.50 25.54 -3.31
C SER A 103 12.13 24.64 -2.25
N ARG A 104 13.11 25.17 -1.51
CA ARG A 104 14.05 24.38 -0.70
C ARG A 104 13.59 24.04 0.72
N VAL A 105 12.53 24.70 1.19
CA VAL A 105 11.98 24.48 2.54
C VAL A 105 10.53 24.04 2.41
N ALA A 106 10.18 22.90 3.01
CA ALA A 106 8.81 22.44 3.15
C ALA A 106 8.45 22.31 4.63
N TRP A 107 7.30 22.84 5.00
CA TRP A 107 6.71 22.77 6.34
C TRP A 107 5.50 21.86 6.35
N ILE A 108 5.54 20.91 7.26
CA ILE A 108 4.57 19.85 7.48
C ILE A 108 4.02 20.02 8.91
N PRO A 109 2.77 20.48 9.08
CA PRO A 109 2.10 20.50 10.37
C PRO A 109 1.91 19.09 10.92
N ARG A 110 2.26 18.88 12.18
CA ARG A 110 2.19 17.57 12.86
C ARG A 110 1.26 17.60 14.07
N GLU A 111 0.97 16.43 14.59
CA GLU A 111 0.24 16.22 15.84
C GLU A 111 0.83 17.04 16.99
N ARG A 112 0.00 17.36 18.00
CA ARG A 112 0.38 18.13 19.21
C ARG A 112 0.90 19.56 18.93
N GLY A 113 0.68 20.11 17.74
CA GLY A 113 1.19 21.43 17.34
C GLY A 113 2.70 21.43 17.00
N MET A 114 3.29 20.24 16.80
CA MET A 114 4.66 20.11 16.31
C MET A 114 4.77 20.52 14.84
N ASN A 115 5.93 21.01 14.44
CA ASN A 115 6.22 21.46 13.08
C ASN A 115 7.40 20.68 12.55
N ARG A 116 7.20 19.92 11.47
CA ARG A 116 8.28 19.27 10.75
C ARG A 116 8.70 20.14 9.58
N PHE A 117 9.99 20.41 9.47
CA PHE A 117 10.60 21.06 8.32
C PHE A 117 11.52 20.10 7.59
N TYR A 118 11.44 20.09 6.25
CA TYR A 118 12.46 19.53 5.37
C TYR A 118 13.19 20.68 4.71
N ILE A 119 14.52 20.69 4.84
CA ILE A 119 15.38 21.80 4.40
C ILE A 119 16.50 21.24 3.51
N LEU A 120 16.57 21.72 2.28
CA LEU A 120 17.74 21.52 1.43
C LEU A 120 18.71 22.69 1.67
N LEU A 121 19.81 22.41 2.38
CA LEU A 121 20.86 23.38 2.69
C LEU A 121 22.02 23.29 1.70
N ASP A 122 22.67 24.43 1.45
CA ASP A 122 24.00 24.47 0.87
C ASP A 122 25.06 24.43 1.98
N GLY A 123 26.16 23.73 1.76
CA GLY A 123 27.28 23.67 2.70
C GLY A 123 27.05 22.73 3.89
N GLU A 124 27.42 23.19 5.09
CA GLU A 124 27.35 22.37 6.31
C GLU A 124 25.90 22.24 6.81
N ILE A 125 25.49 21.01 7.12
CA ILE A 125 24.11 20.68 7.50
C ILE A 125 24.04 20.55 9.01
N THR A 126 23.77 21.67 9.68
CA THR A 126 23.57 21.77 11.13
C THR A 126 22.16 22.21 11.46
N GLN A 127 21.74 22.00 12.72
CA GLN A 127 20.44 22.48 13.19
C GLN A 127 20.37 24.01 13.10
N GLU A 128 21.44 24.70 13.46
CA GLU A 128 21.52 26.17 13.45
C GLU A 128 21.32 26.73 12.04
N ASN A 129 21.93 26.09 11.03
CA ASN A 129 21.77 26.47 9.63
C ASN A 129 20.36 26.17 9.11
N ALA A 130 19.76 25.05 9.54
CA ALA A 130 18.38 24.73 9.20
C ALA A 130 17.40 25.76 9.79
N GLU A 131 17.55 26.12 11.06
CA GLU A 131 16.74 27.15 11.71
C GLU A 131 16.93 28.54 11.08
N ALA A 132 18.16 28.88 10.69
CA ALA A 132 18.45 30.13 9.98
C ALA A 132 17.77 30.15 8.61
N SER A 133 17.82 29.05 7.86
CA SER A 133 17.14 28.91 6.58
C SER A 133 15.62 29.03 6.72
N ILE A 134 15.02 28.42 7.76
CA ILE A 134 13.58 28.55 8.04
C ILE A 134 13.21 30.01 8.32
N ARG A 135 13.93 30.71 9.21
CA ARG A 135 13.69 32.14 9.51
C ARG A 135 13.74 32.99 8.25
N ASP A 136 14.72 32.72 7.40
CA ASP A 136 14.96 33.44 6.17
C ASP A 136 13.86 33.19 5.11
N HIS A 137 13.39 31.94 4.96
CA HIS A 137 12.30 31.60 4.05
C HIS A 137 10.93 32.08 4.52
N MET A 138 10.74 32.26 5.82
CA MET A 138 9.49 32.74 6.41
C MET A 138 9.46 34.27 6.56
N ALA A 139 10.54 34.99 6.25
CA ALA A 139 10.56 36.45 6.37
C ALA A 139 9.44 37.12 5.54
N PRO A 140 8.78 38.17 6.06
CA PRO A 140 9.12 38.93 7.26
C PRO A 140 8.46 38.40 8.56
N HIS A 141 7.85 37.22 8.54
CA HIS A 141 7.13 36.67 9.70
C HIS A 141 8.07 36.40 10.88
N LYS A 142 7.57 36.63 12.10
CA LYS A 142 8.29 36.24 13.33
C LYS A 142 8.43 34.72 13.34
N VAL A 143 9.60 34.19 13.67
CA VAL A 143 9.81 32.75 13.92
C VAL A 143 10.71 32.59 15.13
N GLU A 144 10.15 32.08 16.22
CA GLU A 144 10.86 31.84 17.47
C GLU A 144 10.81 30.35 17.83
N PHE A 145 11.97 29.69 17.80
CA PHE A 145 12.08 28.27 18.16
C PHE A 145 12.02 28.11 19.68
N LYS A 146 11.00 27.40 20.17
CA LYS A 146 10.80 27.15 21.60
C LYS A 146 11.46 25.86 22.07
N LYS A 147 11.39 24.82 21.23
CA LYS A 147 11.95 23.50 21.52
C LYS A 147 12.12 22.69 20.25
N THR A 148 13.31 22.11 20.05
CA THR A 148 13.54 21.07 19.04
C THR A 148 13.49 19.71 19.71
N GLU A 149 12.62 18.82 19.23
CA GLU A 149 12.55 17.44 19.71
C GLU A 149 13.49 16.52 18.94
N TRP A 150 13.69 16.80 17.65
CA TRP A 150 14.53 15.98 16.81
C TRP A 150 15.13 16.76 15.64
N PHE A 151 16.40 16.51 15.37
CA PHE A 151 17.11 16.96 14.18
C PHE A 151 17.88 15.77 13.60
N SER A 152 17.81 15.59 12.28
CA SER A 152 18.60 14.59 11.57
C SER A 152 18.89 15.03 10.16
N THR A 153 19.91 14.42 9.57
CA THR A 153 20.18 14.49 8.15
C THR A 153 19.80 13.18 7.48
N PHE A 154 19.41 13.24 6.21
CA PHE A 154 19.24 12.04 5.40
C PHE A 154 19.75 12.27 3.98
N GLU A 155 20.40 11.24 3.46
CA GLU A 155 20.78 11.17 2.05
C GLU A 155 19.65 10.52 1.28
N ILE A 156 19.32 11.07 0.11
CA ILE A 156 18.38 10.43 -0.79
C ILE A 156 19.07 9.21 -1.42
N LYS A 157 18.43 8.04 -1.27
CA LYS A 157 18.85 6.79 -1.91
C LYS A 157 17.66 6.25 -2.67
N GLU A 158 17.86 5.96 -3.93
CA GLU A 158 16.86 5.36 -4.80
C GLU A 158 17.38 4.00 -5.20
N ARG A 159 16.79 2.94 -4.67
CA ARG A 159 17.25 1.57 -4.92
C ARG A 159 16.09 0.61 -4.94
N VAL A 160 16.16 -0.38 -5.82
CA VAL A 160 15.20 -1.47 -5.91
C VAL A 160 15.96 -2.79 -5.99
N ALA A 161 15.45 -3.80 -5.29
CA ALA A 161 15.97 -5.16 -5.37
C ALA A 161 15.65 -5.74 -6.75
N SER A 162 16.61 -6.43 -7.35
CA SER A 162 16.43 -7.04 -8.68
C SER A 162 15.29 -8.08 -8.74
N THR A 163 14.97 -8.70 -7.61
CA THR A 163 13.77 -9.51 -7.38
C THR A 163 13.35 -9.37 -5.91
N PHE A 164 12.04 -9.47 -5.65
CA PHE A 164 11.51 -9.44 -4.29
C PHE A 164 11.39 -10.85 -3.69
N ILE A 165 11.78 -11.89 -4.42
CA ILE A 165 11.65 -13.29 -3.99
C ILE A 165 12.96 -14.02 -4.28
N SER A 166 13.43 -14.76 -3.28
CA SER A 166 14.58 -15.68 -3.39
C SER A 166 14.45 -16.69 -4.55
N LYS A 167 15.58 -17.28 -4.96
CA LYS A 167 15.68 -18.28 -6.04
C LYS A 167 14.94 -17.84 -7.32
N ASP A 168 15.22 -16.61 -7.75
CA ASP A 168 14.71 -16.01 -8.99
C ASP A 168 13.18 -16.13 -9.13
N GLY A 169 12.44 -15.82 -8.06
CA GLY A 169 10.98 -15.87 -8.06
C GLY A 169 10.35 -17.19 -7.61
N ASN A 170 11.14 -18.21 -7.28
CA ASN A 170 10.62 -19.55 -6.90
C ASN A 170 10.92 -19.95 -5.46
N GLY A 171 11.57 -19.08 -4.69
CA GLY A 171 11.99 -19.36 -3.32
C GLY A 171 10.90 -19.12 -2.27
N ARG A 172 11.29 -19.30 -1.02
CA ARG A 172 10.41 -19.20 0.16
C ARG A 172 10.67 -17.98 1.04
N ILE A 173 11.68 -17.18 0.68
CA ILE A 173 12.02 -15.94 1.36
C ILE A 173 11.64 -14.76 0.46
N LEU A 174 10.85 -13.83 0.99
CA LEU A 174 10.28 -12.69 0.26
C LEU A 174 10.71 -11.38 0.94
N LEU A 175 10.98 -10.34 0.16
CA LEU A 175 11.34 -9.01 0.64
C LEU A 175 10.11 -8.10 0.59
N ALA A 176 9.91 -7.23 1.58
CA ALA A 176 8.85 -6.21 1.59
C ALA A 176 9.33 -4.87 2.19
N GLY A 177 8.75 -3.76 1.74
CA GLY A 177 9.11 -2.41 2.19
C GLY A 177 10.57 -2.08 1.91
N ASP A 178 11.22 -1.38 2.85
CA ASP A 178 12.61 -0.91 2.71
C ASP A 178 13.65 -2.02 2.46
N ALA A 179 13.34 -3.27 2.81
CA ALA A 179 14.18 -4.41 2.46
C ALA A 179 14.20 -4.67 0.94
N ALA A 180 13.13 -4.31 0.23
CA ALA A 180 12.93 -4.52 -1.20
C ALA A 180 13.20 -3.25 -2.03
N HIS A 181 12.83 -2.06 -1.54
CA HIS A 181 13.01 -0.80 -2.27
C HIS A 181 13.13 0.38 -1.32
N VAL A 182 13.92 1.38 -1.70
CA VAL A 182 14.10 2.64 -0.96
C VAL A 182 14.03 3.77 -1.97
N HIS A 183 13.37 4.87 -1.61
CA HIS A 183 13.20 6.02 -2.48
C HIS A 183 13.25 7.32 -1.67
N ALA A 184 13.26 8.46 -2.37
CA ALA A 184 13.25 9.76 -1.72
C ALA A 184 11.98 9.96 -0.88
N VAL A 185 12.08 10.78 0.17
CA VAL A 185 10.95 11.11 1.05
C VAL A 185 9.91 12.02 0.38
N ASN A 186 10.30 12.71 -0.69
CA ASN A 186 9.41 13.58 -1.46
C ASN A 186 8.22 12.78 -1.97
N GLY A 187 7.01 13.26 -1.68
CA GLY A 187 5.76 12.54 -1.96
C GLY A 187 5.26 11.65 -0.81
N GLY A 188 6.03 11.46 0.28
CA GLY A 188 5.55 10.79 1.50
C GLY A 188 5.24 9.30 1.34
N GLN A 189 5.84 8.62 0.36
CA GLN A 189 5.41 7.28 -0.05
C GLN A 189 5.99 6.11 0.76
N GLY A 190 7.06 6.29 1.55
CA GLY A 190 7.88 5.18 2.06
C GLY A 190 7.10 4.16 2.90
N LEU A 191 6.49 4.60 4.01
CA LEU A 191 5.65 3.73 4.85
C LEU A 191 4.44 3.19 4.06
N ASN A 192 3.84 4.03 3.21
CA ASN A 192 2.65 3.68 2.44
C ASN A 192 2.92 2.53 1.46
N THR A 193 4.04 2.56 0.74
CA THR A 193 4.43 1.50 -0.21
C THR A 193 4.83 0.23 0.51
N GLY A 194 5.49 0.31 1.67
CA GLY A 194 5.78 -0.85 2.51
C GLY A 194 4.53 -1.55 3.05
N ILE A 195 3.53 -0.79 3.51
CA ILE A 195 2.22 -1.34 3.91
C ILE A 195 1.51 -1.95 2.70
N ALA A 196 1.55 -1.29 1.54
CA ALA A 196 0.97 -1.81 0.31
C ALA A 196 1.62 -3.12 -0.15
N ASP A 197 2.94 -3.27 0.01
CA ASP A 197 3.64 -4.53 -0.25
C ASP A 197 3.13 -5.63 0.67
N ALA A 198 3.04 -5.38 1.98
CA ALA A 198 2.54 -6.36 2.94
C ALA A 198 1.09 -6.78 2.60
N PHE A 199 0.24 -5.81 2.26
CA PHE A 199 -1.16 -6.06 1.90
C PHE A 199 -1.30 -6.87 0.59
N ASN A 200 -0.46 -6.60 -0.41
CA ASN A 200 -0.40 -7.39 -1.64
C ASN A 200 0.21 -8.79 -1.39
N LEU A 201 1.20 -8.91 -0.51
CA LEU A 201 1.93 -10.16 -0.28
C LEU A 201 1.17 -11.19 0.55
N ILE A 202 0.58 -10.77 1.67
CA ILE A 202 0.22 -11.70 2.75
C ILE A 202 -0.82 -12.75 2.36
N TRP A 203 -1.81 -12.37 1.53
CA TRP A 203 -2.84 -13.29 1.07
C TRP A 203 -2.27 -14.37 0.12
N ARG A 204 -1.26 -14.02 -0.68
CA ARG A 204 -0.56 -14.95 -1.57
C ARG A 204 0.24 -15.97 -0.77
N VAL A 205 0.97 -15.51 0.26
CA VAL A 205 1.68 -16.39 1.19
C VAL A 205 0.71 -17.30 1.93
N ALA A 206 -0.45 -16.80 2.37
CA ALA A 206 -1.46 -17.60 3.06
C ALA A 206 -2.02 -18.74 2.17
N PHE A 207 -2.29 -18.48 0.89
CA PHE A 207 -2.69 -19.54 -0.06
C PHE A 207 -1.55 -20.49 -0.40
N ALA A 208 -0.34 -19.98 -0.66
CA ALA A 208 0.82 -20.81 -0.97
C ALA A 208 1.18 -21.75 0.19
N ALA A 209 1.07 -21.28 1.44
CA ALA A 209 1.28 -22.09 2.64
C ALA A 209 0.28 -23.25 2.79
N LYS A 210 -0.92 -23.12 2.18
CA LYS A 210 -1.96 -24.15 2.09
C LYS A 210 -1.84 -25.01 0.82
N GLY A 211 -0.84 -24.77 -0.03
CA GLY A 211 -0.62 -25.51 -1.27
C GLY A 211 -1.47 -25.04 -2.45
N HIS A 212 -1.92 -23.78 -2.45
CA HIS A 212 -2.71 -23.21 -3.55
C HIS A 212 -1.89 -22.18 -4.35
N GLY A 213 -2.06 -22.15 -5.68
CA GLY A 213 -1.51 -21.14 -6.61
C GLY A 213 -0.03 -21.25 -6.95
N GLY A 214 0.69 -22.20 -6.31
CA GLY A 214 2.09 -22.50 -6.62
C GLY A 214 3.04 -21.29 -6.56
N SER A 215 4.12 -21.36 -7.35
CA SER A 215 5.07 -20.26 -7.48
C SER A 215 4.52 -19.10 -8.30
N THR A 216 3.56 -19.33 -9.22
CA THR A 216 2.93 -18.29 -10.04
C THR A 216 2.27 -17.21 -9.18
N LEU A 217 1.52 -17.63 -8.15
CA LEU A 217 0.84 -16.70 -7.24
C LEU A 217 1.85 -15.80 -6.51
N LEU A 218 2.95 -16.36 -6.01
CA LEU A 218 4.00 -15.58 -5.35
C LEU A 218 4.76 -14.70 -6.36
N LYS A 219 5.12 -15.22 -7.53
CA LYS A 219 5.83 -14.46 -8.56
C LYS A 219 5.07 -13.20 -8.99
N SER A 220 3.73 -13.25 -9.00
CA SER A 220 2.92 -12.06 -9.29
C SER A 220 3.15 -10.91 -8.29
N TYR A 221 3.52 -11.20 -7.03
CA TYR A 221 3.90 -10.16 -6.06
C TYR A 221 5.17 -9.42 -6.50
N ASP A 222 6.22 -10.15 -6.91
CA ASP A 222 7.46 -9.55 -7.40
C ASP A 222 7.17 -8.69 -8.65
N GLU A 223 6.46 -9.24 -9.63
CA GLU A 223 6.17 -8.52 -10.88
C GLU A 223 5.33 -7.26 -10.65
N GLU A 224 4.26 -7.33 -9.84
CA GLU A 224 3.38 -6.20 -9.55
C GLU A 224 4.06 -5.13 -8.69
N ARG A 225 4.70 -5.53 -7.59
CA ARG A 225 5.21 -4.59 -6.58
C ARG A 225 6.55 -4.02 -6.97
N ARG A 226 7.41 -4.76 -7.68
CA ARG A 226 8.67 -4.20 -8.20
C ARG A 226 8.41 -3.17 -9.28
N ALA A 227 7.47 -3.41 -10.20
CA ALA A 227 7.06 -2.42 -11.18
C ALA A 227 6.52 -1.14 -10.51
N THR A 228 5.68 -1.30 -9.49
CA THR A 228 5.16 -0.16 -8.71
C THR A 228 6.28 0.60 -7.99
N ALA A 229 7.20 -0.09 -7.34
CA ALA A 229 8.34 0.51 -6.64
C ALA A 229 9.24 1.29 -7.61
N SER A 230 9.50 0.76 -8.80
CA SER A 230 10.24 1.50 -9.85
C SER A 230 9.53 2.78 -10.28
N ALA A 231 8.21 2.73 -10.51
CA ALA A 231 7.44 3.92 -10.88
C ALA A 231 7.44 4.98 -9.74
N VAL A 232 7.35 4.54 -8.49
CA VAL A 232 7.47 5.40 -7.30
C VAL A 232 8.84 6.07 -7.25
N ILE A 233 9.92 5.31 -7.44
CA ILE A 233 11.29 5.85 -7.51
C ILE A 233 11.40 6.92 -8.60
N ASP A 234 10.87 6.66 -9.80
CA ASP A 234 10.93 7.60 -10.92
C ASP A 234 10.19 8.92 -10.64
N VAL A 235 9.03 8.85 -9.97
CA VAL A 235 8.27 10.03 -9.56
C VAL A 235 9.00 10.79 -8.45
N ALA A 236 9.49 10.09 -7.44
CA ALA A 236 10.23 10.68 -6.32
C ALA A 236 11.50 11.41 -6.82
N ALA A 237 12.25 10.79 -7.74
CA ALA A 237 13.43 11.40 -8.37
C ALA A 237 13.10 12.71 -9.11
N LYS A 238 11.96 12.77 -9.79
CA LYS A 238 11.48 14.01 -10.45
C LYS A 238 11.17 15.10 -9.43
N LEU A 239 10.46 14.76 -8.34
CA LEU A 239 10.13 15.72 -7.28
C LEU A 239 11.38 16.31 -6.61
N VAL A 240 12.37 15.46 -6.32
CA VAL A 240 13.65 15.90 -5.74
C VAL A 240 14.35 16.90 -6.66
N ARG A 241 14.46 16.59 -7.96
CA ARG A 241 15.11 17.47 -8.94
C ARG A 241 14.39 18.80 -9.13
N THR A 242 13.09 18.86 -8.90
CA THR A 242 12.28 20.09 -9.03
C THR A 242 12.30 20.93 -7.75
N THR A 243 12.87 20.45 -6.65
CA THR A 243 13.04 21.27 -5.43
C THR A 243 13.87 22.54 -5.70
N VAL A 244 14.82 22.48 -6.64
CA VAL A 244 15.63 23.64 -7.07
C VAL A 244 14.94 24.49 -8.16
N LYS A 245 13.61 24.37 -8.28
CA LYS A 245 12.75 25.14 -9.20
C LYS A 245 11.68 25.91 -8.43
N THR A 246 10.87 26.66 -9.17
CA THR A 246 9.77 27.47 -8.60
C THR A 246 8.72 26.57 -7.92
N ALA A 247 8.00 27.14 -6.95
CA ALA A 247 6.96 26.40 -6.22
C ALA A 247 5.81 25.99 -7.14
N LEU A 248 5.47 26.82 -8.14
CA LEU A 248 4.45 26.48 -9.14
C LEU A 248 4.85 25.25 -9.97
N GLU A 249 6.09 25.19 -10.46
CA GLU A 249 6.59 24.01 -11.17
C GLU A 249 6.60 22.76 -10.27
N TYR A 250 6.98 22.92 -9.00
CA TYR A 250 6.98 21.83 -8.03
C TYR A 250 5.55 21.29 -7.78
N VAL A 251 4.58 22.18 -7.58
CA VAL A 251 3.17 21.82 -7.36
C VAL A 251 2.56 21.18 -8.61
N GLU A 252 2.85 21.69 -9.81
CA GLU A 252 2.36 21.08 -11.07
C GLU A 252 2.79 19.62 -11.20
N ILE A 253 4.03 19.29 -10.82
CA ILE A 253 4.50 17.90 -10.82
C ILE A 253 3.78 17.07 -9.76
N ILE A 254 3.49 17.62 -8.58
CA ILE A 254 2.69 16.92 -7.56
C ILE A 254 1.31 16.61 -8.12
N GLU A 255 0.61 17.59 -8.69
CA GLU A 255 -0.74 17.42 -9.23
C GLU A 255 -0.77 16.37 -10.35
N LYS A 256 0.18 16.47 -11.29
CA LYS A 256 0.30 15.51 -12.39
C LYS A 256 0.55 14.08 -11.92
N ASN A 257 1.20 13.91 -10.76
CA ASN A 257 1.53 12.60 -10.20
C ASN A 257 0.68 12.24 -8.96
N ALA A 258 -0.41 12.98 -8.69
CA ALA A 258 -1.19 12.84 -7.47
C ALA A 258 -1.73 11.41 -7.27
N GLY A 259 -2.14 10.74 -8.34
CA GLY A 259 -2.56 9.34 -8.30
C GLY A 259 -1.46 8.41 -7.76
N TYR A 260 -0.21 8.57 -8.23
CA TYR A 260 0.91 7.77 -7.71
C TYR A 260 1.29 8.18 -6.28
N ILE A 261 1.35 9.48 -5.99
CA ILE A 261 1.66 10.03 -4.65
C ILE A 261 0.72 9.47 -3.58
N THR A 262 -0.58 9.46 -3.88
CA THR A 262 -1.62 8.90 -2.99
C THR A 262 -1.72 7.38 -3.04
N GLY A 263 -1.06 6.72 -3.99
CA GLY A 263 -1.21 5.29 -4.27
C GLY A 263 -2.51 4.91 -4.99
N MET A 264 -3.46 5.85 -5.17
CA MET A 264 -4.77 5.58 -5.78
C MET A 264 -4.71 5.40 -7.30
N GLY A 265 -3.62 5.85 -7.94
CA GLY A 265 -3.34 5.66 -9.36
C GLY A 265 -2.54 4.40 -9.68
N VAL A 266 -2.22 3.56 -8.68
CA VAL A 266 -1.50 2.30 -8.91
C VAL A 266 -2.44 1.29 -9.55
N SER A 267 -2.05 0.76 -10.71
CA SER A 267 -2.70 -0.35 -11.40
C SER A 267 -1.69 -1.43 -11.78
N TYR A 268 -2.18 -2.65 -11.94
CA TYR A 268 -1.37 -3.81 -12.32
C TYR A 268 -1.62 -4.18 -13.78
N SER A 269 -0.53 -4.39 -14.51
CA SER A 269 -0.55 -4.75 -15.93
C SER A 269 -1.15 -6.15 -16.16
N SER A 270 -1.85 -6.35 -17.28
CA SER A 270 -2.32 -7.66 -17.76
C SER A 270 -1.20 -8.61 -18.19
N THR A 271 0.04 -8.13 -18.23
CA THR A 271 1.22 -8.99 -18.36
C THR A 271 1.52 -9.78 -17.09
N THR A 272 0.91 -9.42 -15.96
CA THR A 272 1.05 -10.15 -14.69
C THR A 272 0.11 -11.36 -14.65
N PRO A 273 0.46 -12.47 -13.97
CA PRO A 273 -0.32 -13.71 -13.99
C PRO A 273 -1.76 -13.60 -13.46
N LEU A 274 -2.09 -12.54 -12.73
CA LEU A 274 -3.37 -12.42 -12.01
C LEU A 274 -4.31 -11.39 -12.61
N VAL A 275 -3.91 -10.68 -13.67
CA VAL A 275 -4.73 -9.65 -14.31
C VAL A 275 -5.04 -10.09 -15.73
N VAL A 276 -6.32 -10.17 -16.06
CA VAL A 276 -6.79 -10.46 -17.42
C VAL A 276 -7.55 -9.25 -17.93
N ASP A 277 -7.09 -8.66 -19.03
CA ASP A 277 -7.67 -7.45 -19.62
C ASP A 277 -9.19 -7.60 -19.83
N SER A 278 -9.95 -6.86 -19.04
CA SER A 278 -11.41 -6.92 -19.02
C SER A 278 -11.97 -5.75 -18.21
N SER A 279 -13.20 -5.32 -18.50
CA SER A 279 -13.87 -4.25 -17.76
C SER A 279 -15.39 -4.30 -17.85
N TYR A 280 -16.04 -3.65 -16.88
CA TYR A 280 -17.48 -3.36 -16.87
C TYR A 280 -17.72 -2.09 -16.05
N GLY A 281 -18.13 -1.00 -16.69
CA GLY A 281 -18.26 0.31 -16.03
C GLY A 281 -16.95 0.72 -15.33
N ASP A 282 -17.03 1.06 -14.04
CA ASP A 282 -15.88 1.45 -13.22
C ASP A 282 -15.03 0.25 -12.75
N PHE A 283 -15.47 -0.98 -13.01
CA PHE A 283 -14.71 -2.18 -12.68
C PHE A 283 -13.75 -2.51 -13.82
N VAL A 284 -12.47 -2.16 -13.66
CA VAL A 284 -11.43 -2.40 -14.66
C VAL A 284 -10.37 -3.33 -14.08
N ALA A 285 -10.07 -4.43 -14.76
CA ALA A 285 -9.02 -5.36 -14.33
C ALA A 285 -7.67 -4.64 -14.20
N GLY A 286 -6.91 -4.97 -13.15
CA GLY A 286 -5.67 -4.30 -12.80
C GLY A 286 -5.86 -3.05 -11.92
N ASN A 287 -7.05 -2.44 -11.90
CA ASN A 287 -7.35 -1.31 -11.03
C ASN A 287 -7.90 -1.76 -9.68
N ARG A 288 -7.86 -0.85 -8.71
CA ARG A 288 -8.51 -1.05 -7.42
C ARG A 288 -10.04 -1.14 -7.61
N CYS A 289 -10.69 -2.05 -6.90
CA CYS A 289 -12.14 -2.14 -6.86
C CYS A 289 -12.72 -0.83 -6.31
N PRO A 290 -13.68 -0.17 -6.99
CA PRO A 290 -14.27 1.06 -6.50
C PRO A 290 -15.03 0.82 -5.19
N ASP A 291 -14.94 1.77 -4.26
CA ASP A 291 -15.73 1.75 -3.03
C ASP A 291 -17.09 2.41 -3.28
N LEU A 292 -18.06 1.60 -3.71
CA LEU A 292 -19.39 2.04 -4.09
C LEU A 292 -20.39 1.89 -2.94
N TRP A 293 -21.48 2.66 -3.01
CA TRP A 293 -22.60 2.52 -2.08
C TRP A 293 -23.46 1.33 -2.45
N VAL A 294 -23.79 0.50 -1.46
CA VAL A 294 -24.78 -0.58 -1.58
C VAL A 294 -25.77 -0.51 -0.43
N THR A 295 -26.90 -1.20 -0.58
CA THR A 295 -28.01 -1.22 0.38
C THR A 295 -28.13 -2.62 0.95
N LYS A 296 -28.08 -2.74 2.29
CA LYS A 296 -28.34 -4.02 2.96
C LYS A 296 -29.82 -4.38 2.80
N LEU A 297 -30.08 -5.57 2.26
CA LEU A 297 -31.44 -6.04 2.03
C LEU A 297 -31.95 -6.85 3.23
N PRO A 298 -33.19 -6.57 3.70
CA PRO A 298 -33.75 -7.22 4.87
C PRO A 298 -33.87 -8.73 4.64
N VAL A 299 -33.52 -9.51 5.67
CA VAL A 299 -33.84 -10.95 5.68
C VAL A 299 -35.35 -11.02 5.88
N ARG A 300 -36.10 -11.65 4.97
CA ARG A 300 -37.56 -11.84 5.13
C ARG A 300 -37.84 -12.59 6.43
N SER A 301 -38.04 -11.86 7.54
CA SER A 301 -38.63 -12.39 8.75
C SER A 301 -40.12 -12.11 8.68
N SER A 302 -40.93 -13.09 9.05
CA SER A 302 -42.39 -13.10 8.93
C SER A 302 -43.11 -12.15 9.90
N GLN A 303 -42.46 -11.09 10.35
CA GLN A 303 -43.08 -10.05 11.16
C GLN A 303 -42.63 -8.69 10.64
N ALA A 304 -43.62 -7.86 10.32
CA ALA A 304 -43.46 -6.50 9.82
C ALA A 304 -42.77 -5.61 10.86
N ASN A 305 -41.45 -5.72 10.96
CA ASN A 305 -40.60 -4.61 11.35
C ASN A 305 -39.86 -4.21 10.08
N THR A 306 -40.17 -3.01 9.59
CA THR A 306 -39.39 -2.30 8.57
C THR A 306 -37.97 -2.12 9.11
N GLU A 307 -37.11 -3.13 8.92
CA GLU A 307 -35.67 -2.91 9.00
C GLU A 307 -35.33 -1.90 7.91
N GLU A 308 -34.93 -0.71 8.34
CA GLU A 308 -34.60 0.40 7.47
C GLU A 308 -33.45 -0.01 6.56
N LEU A 309 -33.62 0.20 5.25
CA LEU A 309 -32.59 -0.06 4.25
C LEU A 309 -31.35 0.78 4.57
N SER A 310 -30.34 0.17 5.18
CA SER A 310 -29.11 0.88 5.53
C SER A 310 -28.16 0.89 4.34
N ARG A 311 -27.82 2.10 3.86
CA ARG A 311 -26.73 2.30 2.90
C ARG A 311 -25.37 2.11 3.59
N VAL A 312 -24.48 1.40 2.91
CA VAL A 312 -23.14 1.05 3.41
C VAL A 312 -22.15 1.05 2.24
N ARG A 313 -20.87 1.30 2.52
CA ARG A 313 -19.79 1.20 1.54
C ARG A 313 -19.34 -0.24 1.33
N LEU A 314 -18.98 -0.62 0.10
CA LEU A 314 -18.45 -1.97 -0.19
C LEU A 314 -17.27 -2.34 0.71
N TYR A 315 -16.36 -1.39 0.96
CA TYR A 315 -15.17 -1.65 1.76
C TYR A 315 -15.46 -1.90 3.24
N GLU A 316 -16.59 -1.43 3.76
CA GLU A 316 -17.03 -1.75 5.12
C GLU A 316 -17.53 -3.19 5.26
N LEU A 317 -17.87 -3.84 4.13
CA LEU A 317 -18.43 -5.18 4.10
C LEU A 317 -17.40 -6.25 3.71
N PHE A 318 -16.37 -5.87 2.96
CA PHE A 318 -15.35 -6.80 2.49
C PHE A 318 -14.45 -7.27 3.62
N GLY A 319 -14.57 -8.55 3.98
CA GLY A 319 -13.56 -9.23 4.78
C GLY A 319 -12.26 -9.43 4.00
N TYR A 320 -11.11 -9.48 4.69
CA TYR A 320 -9.82 -9.74 4.05
C TYR A 320 -9.57 -11.25 3.85
N GLY A 321 -8.61 -11.59 2.97
CA GLY A 321 -8.06 -12.96 2.86
C GLY A 321 -8.78 -13.91 1.91
N ARG A 322 -9.94 -13.53 1.33
CA ARG A 322 -10.63 -14.28 0.27
C ARG A 322 -10.90 -13.39 -0.93
N PHE A 323 -10.95 -13.99 -2.11
CA PHE A 323 -11.46 -13.34 -3.32
C PHE A 323 -12.94 -12.99 -3.12
N LYS A 324 -13.45 -12.00 -3.84
CA LYS A 324 -14.87 -11.69 -3.93
C LYS A 324 -15.29 -11.84 -5.37
N VAL A 325 -16.33 -12.62 -5.60
CA VAL A 325 -16.94 -12.77 -6.93
C VAL A 325 -18.27 -12.03 -6.86
N LEU A 326 -18.30 -10.86 -7.48
CA LEU A 326 -19.45 -9.97 -7.50
C LEU A 326 -20.27 -10.26 -8.76
N PHE A 327 -21.43 -10.87 -8.59
CA PHE A 327 -22.45 -10.95 -9.62
C PHE A 327 -23.22 -9.63 -9.60
N ILE A 328 -23.16 -8.88 -10.69
CA ILE A 328 -23.81 -7.57 -10.82
C ILE A 328 -25.01 -7.71 -11.76
N GLY A 329 -26.14 -7.13 -11.37
CA GLY A 329 -27.36 -7.09 -12.17
C GLY A 329 -28.04 -8.46 -12.28
N ASN A 330 -28.31 -8.89 -13.50
CA ASN A 330 -29.00 -10.14 -13.79
C ASN A 330 -28.12 -11.39 -13.79
N GLU A 331 -26.79 -11.24 -13.65
CA GLU A 331 -25.87 -12.37 -13.57
C GLU A 331 -26.05 -13.13 -12.25
N LYS A 332 -25.90 -14.46 -12.30
CA LYS A 332 -26.03 -15.35 -11.13
C LYS A 332 -25.02 -16.50 -11.22
N PRO A 333 -24.56 -17.07 -10.10
CA PRO A 333 -23.71 -18.24 -10.12
C PRO A 333 -24.41 -19.40 -10.84
N ALA A 334 -23.64 -20.15 -11.64
CA ALA A 334 -24.19 -21.22 -12.50
C ALA A 334 -24.67 -22.44 -11.71
N SER A 335 -24.14 -22.69 -10.50
CA SER A 335 -24.56 -23.78 -9.62
C SER A 335 -24.17 -23.54 -8.15
N PHE A 336 -24.86 -24.23 -7.23
CA PHE A 336 -24.55 -24.20 -5.79
C PHE A 336 -23.28 -25.01 -5.46
N GLU A 337 -23.03 -26.10 -6.19
CA GLU A 337 -21.85 -26.95 -6.00
C GLU A 337 -20.54 -26.17 -6.26
N GLN A 338 -20.49 -25.35 -7.32
CA GLN A 338 -19.33 -24.50 -7.60
C GLN A 338 -19.05 -23.47 -6.48
N ALA A 339 -20.10 -22.95 -5.85
CA ALA A 339 -19.96 -22.01 -4.74
C ALA A 339 -19.36 -22.70 -3.49
N ILE A 340 -19.70 -23.97 -3.25
CA ILE A 340 -19.13 -24.76 -2.13
C ILE A 340 -17.65 -25.04 -2.37
N GLU A 341 -17.26 -25.48 -3.57
CA GLU A 341 -15.86 -25.79 -3.89
C GLU A 341 -14.93 -24.59 -3.70
N LEU A 342 -15.45 -23.38 -3.92
CA LEU A 342 -14.69 -22.14 -3.84
C LEU A 342 -14.83 -21.42 -2.50
N GLN A 343 -15.68 -21.86 -1.57
CA GLN A 343 -16.00 -21.12 -0.33
C GLN A 343 -14.78 -20.81 0.55
N GLN A 344 -13.74 -21.66 0.50
CA GLN A 344 -12.48 -21.43 1.22
C GLN A 344 -11.57 -20.39 0.55
N LYS A 345 -11.80 -20.09 -0.74
CA LYS A 345 -10.95 -19.24 -1.59
C LYS A 345 -11.64 -17.93 -1.98
N ALA A 346 -12.96 -17.96 -2.13
CA ALA A 346 -13.77 -16.85 -2.60
C ALA A 346 -15.11 -16.74 -1.85
N GLU A 347 -15.61 -15.51 -1.77
CA GLU A 347 -16.95 -15.18 -1.32
C GLU A 347 -17.80 -14.82 -2.54
N ILE A 348 -19.04 -15.32 -2.58
CA ILE A 348 -19.98 -15.02 -3.66
C ILE A 348 -20.94 -13.92 -3.21
N TRP A 349 -21.02 -12.86 -4.00
CA TRP A 349 -21.83 -11.68 -3.76
C TRP A 349 -22.78 -11.46 -4.94
N HIS A 350 -24.01 -11.03 -4.65
CA HIS A 350 -24.97 -10.60 -5.66
C HIS A 350 -25.38 -9.16 -5.36
N ILE A 351 -25.17 -8.26 -6.32
CA ILE A 351 -25.53 -6.85 -6.23
C ILE A 351 -26.50 -6.53 -7.36
N HIS A 352 -27.71 -6.11 -7.03
CA HIS A 352 -28.79 -5.90 -7.99
C HIS A 352 -29.60 -4.64 -7.68
N ASP A 353 -30.54 -4.27 -8.55
CA ASP A 353 -31.36 -3.06 -8.42
C ASP A 353 -32.64 -3.24 -7.59
N GLN A 354 -32.99 -4.48 -7.21
CA GLN A 354 -34.18 -4.77 -6.41
C GLN A 354 -34.02 -4.43 -4.92
N ASP A 355 -35.11 -3.97 -4.28
CA ASP A 355 -35.17 -3.63 -2.85
C ASP A 355 -35.47 -4.83 -1.93
N HIS A 356 -35.40 -6.05 -2.44
CA HIS A 356 -35.63 -7.27 -1.68
C HIS A 356 -34.68 -8.39 -2.11
N ARG A 357 -34.39 -9.30 -1.18
CA ARG A 357 -33.57 -10.48 -1.44
C ARG A 357 -34.23 -11.43 -2.44
N LEU A 358 -33.47 -11.90 -3.42
CA LEU A 358 -33.81 -12.97 -4.34
C LEU A 358 -33.25 -14.32 -3.87
N THR A 359 -32.26 -14.32 -2.96
CA THR A 359 -31.63 -15.54 -2.43
C THR A 359 -31.14 -15.39 -0.98
N THR A 360 -30.94 -16.50 -0.29
CA THR A 360 -30.27 -16.54 1.03
C THR A 360 -28.93 -17.25 0.99
N LEU A 361 -28.52 -17.75 -0.18
CA LEU A 361 -27.32 -18.57 -0.35
C LEU A 361 -26.03 -17.76 -0.47
N THR A 362 -26.15 -16.46 -0.73
CA THR A 362 -25.02 -15.55 -0.99
C THR A 362 -25.18 -14.25 -0.19
N TYR A 363 -24.12 -13.45 -0.14
CA TYR A 363 -24.23 -12.08 0.32
C TYR A 363 -24.96 -11.27 -0.75
N GLU A 364 -26.08 -10.65 -0.42
CA GLU A 364 -26.99 -10.00 -1.39
C GLU A 364 -27.30 -8.56 -0.98
N PHE A 365 -27.15 -7.64 -1.93
CA PHE A 365 -27.30 -6.19 -1.70
C PHE A 365 -28.00 -5.50 -2.86
N GLY A 366 -28.76 -4.45 -2.53
CA GLY A 366 -29.33 -3.52 -3.50
C GLY A 366 -28.32 -2.45 -3.91
N ALA A 367 -28.41 -1.90 -5.11
CA ALA A 367 -27.58 -0.77 -5.54
C ALA A 367 -28.24 0.04 -6.67
N GLU A 368 -28.33 1.35 -6.48
CA GLU A 368 -28.92 2.28 -7.46
C GLU A 368 -28.09 2.41 -8.76
N TRP A 369 -26.80 2.10 -8.71
CA TRP A 369 -25.89 2.15 -9.86
C TRP A 369 -25.95 0.89 -10.74
N VAL A 370 -26.74 -0.12 -10.35
CA VAL A 370 -26.93 -1.35 -11.11
C VAL A 370 -28.19 -1.23 -11.96
N LYS A 371 -28.15 -1.77 -13.18
CA LYS A 371 -29.31 -1.89 -14.06
C LYS A 371 -29.75 -3.34 -14.16
N SER A 372 -31.05 -3.60 -14.27
CA SER A 372 -31.64 -4.96 -14.27
C SER A 372 -31.45 -5.74 -15.58
N ASP A 373 -31.21 -5.05 -16.69
CA ASP A 373 -31.07 -5.65 -18.03
C ASP A 373 -29.63 -5.93 -18.45
N GLU A 374 -28.66 -5.37 -17.72
CA GLU A 374 -27.22 -5.58 -17.90
C GLU A 374 -26.63 -6.35 -16.70
N GLY A 375 -25.48 -6.97 -16.90
CA GLY A 375 -24.79 -7.65 -15.83
C GLY A 375 -23.38 -8.07 -16.18
N ALA A 376 -22.58 -8.27 -15.15
CA ALA A 376 -21.22 -8.75 -15.25
C ALA A 376 -20.85 -9.55 -14.00
N VAL A 377 -19.80 -10.36 -14.11
CA VAL A 377 -19.19 -11.01 -12.96
C VAL A 377 -17.81 -10.39 -12.76
N VAL A 378 -17.56 -9.80 -11.60
CA VAL A 378 -16.29 -9.15 -11.25
C VAL A 378 -15.57 -9.99 -10.20
N VAL A 379 -14.31 -10.32 -10.45
CA VAL A 379 -13.46 -11.02 -9.50
C VAL A 379 -12.49 -10.03 -8.85
N VAL A 380 -12.77 -9.72 -7.59
CA VAL A 380 -11.94 -8.87 -6.73
C VAL A 380 -11.01 -9.75 -5.91
N ARG A 381 -9.72 -9.43 -5.94
CA ARG A 381 -8.67 -10.12 -5.19
C ARG A 381 -8.73 -9.76 -3.70
N PRO A 382 -8.07 -10.53 -2.82
CA PRO A 382 -8.03 -10.22 -1.38
C PRO A 382 -7.40 -8.86 -1.03
N ASP A 383 -6.56 -8.32 -1.91
CA ASP A 383 -5.96 -6.98 -1.78
C ASP A 383 -6.80 -5.85 -2.44
N LEU A 384 -8.05 -6.15 -2.76
CA LEU A 384 -9.05 -5.22 -3.31
C LEU A 384 -8.73 -4.69 -4.71
N TYR A 385 -7.83 -5.35 -5.45
CA TYR A 385 -7.66 -5.12 -6.88
C TYR A 385 -8.57 -6.03 -7.69
N ILE A 386 -9.00 -5.59 -8.88
CA ILE A 386 -9.80 -6.40 -9.80
C ILE A 386 -8.85 -7.27 -10.61
N GLY A 387 -9.05 -8.57 -10.58
CA GLY A 387 -8.25 -9.52 -11.37
C GLY A 387 -8.88 -9.83 -12.73
N TYR A 388 -10.21 -9.86 -12.79
CA TYR A 388 -10.96 -10.26 -13.98
C TYR A 388 -12.40 -9.75 -13.93
N VAL A 389 -12.96 -9.48 -15.11
CA VAL A 389 -14.37 -9.19 -15.33
C VAL A 389 -14.87 -10.07 -16.49
N GLY A 390 -15.86 -10.92 -16.24
CA GLY A 390 -16.46 -11.76 -17.28
C GLY A 390 -17.03 -13.08 -16.78
N LYS A 391 -17.67 -13.82 -17.70
CA LYS A 391 -18.43 -15.05 -17.37
C LYS A 391 -17.53 -16.26 -17.07
N ASP A 392 -16.30 -16.28 -17.56
CA ASP A 392 -15.32 -17.37 -17.36
C ASP A 392 -14.54 -17.23 -16.04
N TRP A 393 -15.17 -16.65 -15.02
CA TRP A 393 -14.54 -16.35 -13.73
C TRP A 393 -14.07 -17.60 -12.98
N VAL A 394 -14.75 -18.74 -13.18
CA VAL A 394 -14.36 -20.03 -12.60
C VAL A 394 -13.02 -20.50 -13.18
N GLN A 395 -12.85 -20.38 -14.49
CA GLN A 395 -11.63 -20.72 -15.21
C GLN A 395 -10.50 -19.77 -14.81
N TYR A 396 -10.80 -18.49 -14.64
CA TYR A 396 -9.86 -17.51 -14.08
C TYR A 396 -9.40 -17.93 -12.67
N LEU A 397 -10.31 -18.21 -11.74
CA LEU A 397 -9.91 -18.64 -10.39
C LEU A 397 -9.15 -19.98 -10.40
N ALA A 398 -9.54 -20.91 -11.26
CA ALA A 398 -8.82 -22.17 -11.44
C ALA A 398 -7.38 -21.95 -11.91
N SER A 399 -7.12 -20.97 -12.78
CA SER A 399 -5.76 -20.64 -13.22
C SER A 399 -4.93 -19.97 -12.12
N VAL A 400 -5.55 -19.12 -11.30
CA VAL A 400 -4.90 -18.46 -10.14
C VAL A 400 -4.46 -19.47 -9.08
N PHE A 401 -5.24 -20.53 -8.87
CA PHE A 401 -5.00 -21.52 -7.81
C PHE A 401 -4.35 -22.83 -8.25
N LYS A 402 -4.04 -22.95 -9.54
CA LYS A 402 -3.25 -24.07 -10.10
C LYS A 402 -1.83 -24.05 -9.56
#